data_AF-A0AA50RVC5-F1
#
_entry.id   AF-A0AA50RVC5-F1
#
_cell.length_a   1.000
_cell.length_b   1.000
_cell.length_c   1.000
_cell.angle_alpha   90.00
_cell.angle_beta   90.00
_cell.angle_gamma   90.00
#
_symmetry.space_group_name_H-M   'P 1'
#
loop_
_entity.id
_entity.type
_entity.pdbx_description
1 polymer ?
#
loop_
_entity_poly.entity_id
_entity_poly.type
_entity_poly.pdbx_seq_one_letter_code
_entity_poly.pdbx_strand_id
1 'polypeptide(L)'
;DAFLVFRALCKLSMKPLPEGTPDPKSHELRSKILSLHLLLSILQNAGPVFRNNEMFITAIKQYLCVALSKNGVSSVPEVFELSLAIFLALLQNFKVHLKKQIEVFFKEIFMNIL
;
A
#
# COMPACT_ATOMS: atom_id res chain seq x y z
N ASP A 1 2.44 -18.42 7.46
CA ASP A 1 1.38 -18.14 6.45
C ASP A 1 1.03 -16.67 6.28
N ALA A 2 0.66 -15.93 7.33
CA ALA A 2 0.24 -14.52 7.22
C ALA A 2 1.24 -13.61 6.47
N PHE A 3 2.55 -13.78 6.69
CA PHE A 3 3.59 -13.04 5.97
C PHE A 3 3.54 -13.28 4.45
N LEU A 4 3.35 -14.53 4.02
CA LEU A 4 3.30 -14.88 2.60
C LEU A 4 2.06 -14.30 1.94
N VAL A 5 0.93 -14.33 2.62
CA VAL A 5 -0.32 -13.70 2.16
C VAL A 5 -0.13 -12.19 1.99
N PHE A 6 0.40 -11.51 3.02
CA PHE A 6 0.67 -10.08 2.97
C PHE A 6 1.61 -9.71 1.81
N ARG A 7 2.71 -10.47 1.65
CA ARG A 7 3.66 -10.30 0.55
C ARG A 7 2.99 -10.51 -0.81
N ALA A 8 2.14 -11.52 -0.96
CA ALA A 8 1.42 -11.80 -2.19
C ALA A 8 0.47 -10.65 -2.56
N LEU A 9 -0.28 -10.13 -1.59
CA LEU A 9 -1.15 -8.98 -1.79
C LEU A 9 -0.37 -7.73 -2.24
N CYS A 10 0.78 -7.44 -1.62
CA CYS A 10 1.65 -6.35 -2.06
C CYS A 10 2.12 -6.54 -3.51
N LYS A 11 2.46 -7.77 -3.90
CA LYS A 11 2.88 -8.06 -5.28
C LYS A 11 1.73 -7.88 -6.28
N LEU A 12 0.53 -8.35 -5.94
CA LEU A 12 -0.66 -8.19 -6.78
C LEU A 12 -1.04 -6.72 -6.96
N SER A 13 -0.99 -5.92 -5.89
CA SER A 13 -1.27 -4.48 -5.96
C SER A 13 -0.23 -3.70 -6.77
N MET A 14 0.95 -4.26 -7.06
CA MET A 14 1.99 -3.62 -7.86
C MET A 14 1.97 -3.99 -9.34
N LYS A 15 1.10 -4.92 -9.78
CA LYS A 15 1.03 -5.27 -11.20
C LYS A 15 0.72 -4.02 -12.04
N PRO A 16 1.45 -3.78 -13.15
CA PRO A 16 1.18 -2.64 -14.01
C PRO A 16 -0.20 -2.79 -14.66
N LEU A 17 -0.85 -1.66 -14.91
CA LEU A 17 -2.07 -1.62 -15.72
C LEU A 17 -1.67 -1.38 -17.19
N PRO A 18 -2.51 -1.80 -18.15
CA PRO A 18 -2.31 -1.44 -19.55
C PRO A 18 -2.18 0.07 -19.74
N GLU A 19 -1.41 0.50 -20.74
CA GLU A 19 -1.30 1.93 -21.08
C GLU A 19 -2.65 2.48 -21.56
N GLY A 20 -2.90 3.76 -21.26
CA GLY A 20 -4.18 4.43 -21.53
C GLY A 20 -5.14 4.38 -20.35
N THR A 21 -6.43 4.59 -20.62
CA THR A 21 -7.48 4.53 -19.59
C THR A 21 -7.77 3.07 -19.25
N PRO A 22 -7.52 2.60 -18.02
CA PRO A 22 -7.78 1.21 -17.66
C PRO A 22 -9.28 0.92 -17.71
N ASP A 23 -9.67 -0.21 -18.32
CA ASP A 23 -11.06 -0.68 -18.28
C ASP A 23 -11.45 -0.98 -16.82
N PRO A 24 -12.48 -0.33 -16.26
CA PRO A 24 -12.99 -0.59 -14.91
C PRO A 24 -13.34 -2.06 -14.65
N LYS A 25 -13.69 -2.82 -15.70
CA LYS A 25 -14.06 -4.24 -15.61
C LYS A 25 -12.87 -5.20 -15.80
N SER A 26 -11.69 -4.67 -16.15
CA SER A 26 -10.49 -5.49 -16.35
C SER A 26 -10.13 -6.25 -15.08
N HIS A 27 -9.67 -7.49 -15.27
CA HIS A 27 -9.26 -8.35 -14.16
C HIS A 27 -8.05 -7.76 -13.42
N GLU A 28 -7.13 -7.12 -14.13
CA GLU A 28 -5.93 -6.49 -13.61
C GLU A 28 -6.25 -5.37 -12.63
N LEU A 29 -7.14 -4.45 -13.02
CA LEU A 29 -7.56 -3.34 -12.16
C LEU A 29 -8.31 -3.84 -10.93
N ARG A 30 -9.28 -4.74 -11.13
CA ARG A 30 -10.05 -5.33 -10.01
C ARG A 30 -9.16 -6.09 -9.04
N SER A 31 -8.19 -6.86 -9.54
CA SER A 31 -7.22 -7.57 -8.70
C SER A 31 -6.35 -6.60 -7.91
N LYS A 32 -5.91 -5.49 -8.53
CA LYS A 32 -5.13 -4.44 -7.86
C LYS A 32 -5.95 -3.77 -6.74
N ILE A 33 -7.16 -3.32 -7.04
CA ILE A 33 -8.07 -2.65 -6.08
C ILE A 33 -8.40 -3.58 -4.92
N LEU A 34 -8.76 -4.83 -5.19
CA LEU A 34 -9.05 -5.81 -4.14
C LEU A 34 -7.84 -6.05 -3.24
N SER A 35 -6.65 -6.15 -3.82
CA SER A 35 -5.41 -6.33 -3.04
C SER A 35 -5.14 -5.14 -2.12
N LEU A 36 -5.37 -3.91 -2.58
CA LEU A 36 -5.22 -2.70 -1.76
C LEU A 36 -6.25 -2.65 -0.62
N HIS A 37 -7.52 -2.97 -0.89
CA HIS A 37 -8.55 -3.08 0.15
C HIS A 37 -8.18 -4.10 1.24
N LEU A 38 -7.70 -5.28 0.85
CA LEU A 38 -7.28 -6.31 1.79
C LEU A 38 -6.07 -5.87 2.62
N LEU A 39 -5.09 -5.20 2.00
CA LEU A 39 -3.95 -4.63 2.72
C LEU A 39 -4.38 -3.57 3.73
N LEU A 40 -5.28 -2.66 3.34
CA LEU A 40 -5.84 -1.66 4.24
C LEU A 40 -6.54 -2.31 5.44
N SER A 41 -7.39 -3.31 5.17
CA SER A 41 -8.11 -4.05 6.22
C SER A 41 -7.16 -4.75 7.19
N ILE A 42 -6.08 -5.37 6.70
CA ILE A 42 -5.05 -5.98 7.55
C ILE A 42 -4.42 -4.94 8.49
N LEU A 43 -4.09 -3.74 7.99
CA LEU A 43 -3.46 -2.70 8.81
C LEU A 43 -4.41 -2.10 9.84
N GLN A 44 -5.67 -1.87 9.47
CA GLN A 44 -6.68 -1.31 10.37
C GLN A 44 -7.04 -2.29 11.48
N ASN A 45 -7.09 -3.59 11.18
CA ASN A 45 -7.43 -4.65 12.13
C ASN A 45 -6.20 -5.27 12.82
N ALA A 46 -4.98 -4.81 12.53
CA ALA A 46 -3.78 -5.30 13.20
C ALA A 46 -3.83 -4.94 14.70
N GLY A 47 -3.91 -5.96 15.57
CA GLY A 47 -3.81 -5.78 17.01
C GLY A 47 -2.41 -5.38 17.49
N PRO A 48 -2.23 -5.01 18.77
CA PRO A 48 -0.96 -4.52 19.32
C PRO A 48 0.23 -5.47 19.10
N VAL A 49 -0.01 -6.78 19.14
CA VAL A 49 1.01 -7.81 18.90
C VAL A 49 1.53 -7.75 17.47
N PHE A 50 0.64 -7.65 16.47
CA PHE A 50 1.04 -7.54 15.06
C PHE A 50 1.74 -6.21 14.78
N ARG A 51 1.31 -5.12 15.43
CA ARG A 51 1.92 -3.78 15.24
C ARG A 51 3.38 -3.72 15.65
N ASN A 52 3.77 -4.49 16.67
CA ASN A 52 5.14 -4.54 17.19
C ASN A 52 5.93 -5.75 16.69
N ASN A 53 5.34 -6.61 15.86
CA ASN A 53 6.02 -7.80 15.35
C ASN A 53 7.08 -7.40 14.30
N GLU A 54 8.35 -7.72 14.55
CA GLU A 54 9.47 -7.34 13.68
C GLU A 54 9.36 -7.88 12.26
N MET A 55 8.85 -9.10 12.10
CA MET A 55 8.66 -9.71 10.78
C MET A 55 7.60 -8.96 9.99
N PHE A 56 6.50 -8.55 10.64
CA PHE A 56 5.45 -7.76 10.00
C PHE A 56 5.92 -6.35 9.66
N ILE A 57 6.63 -5.69 10.56
CA ILE A 57 7.25 -4.37 10.31
C ILE A 57 8.23 -4.45 9.13
N THR A 58 9.04 -5.50 9.06
CA THR A 58 9.96 -5.74 7.94
C THR A 58 9.19 -5.95 6.65
N ALA A 59 8.09 -6.70 6.67
CA ALA A 59 7.23 -6.89 5.51
C ALA A 59 6.62 -5.58 5.01
N ILE A 60 6.16 -4.72 5.91
CA ILE A 60 5.66 -3.38 5.57
C ILE A 60 6.75 -2.60 4.83
N LYS A 61 7.95 -2.50 5.43
CA LYS A 61 9.07 -1.74 4.86
C LYS A 61 9.49 -2.25 3.49
N GLN A 62 9.59 -3.57 3.33
CA GLN A 62 10.14 -4.18 2.11
C GLN A 62 9.13 -4.33 0.97
N TYR A 63 7.84 -4.49 1.30
CA TYR A 63 6.82 -4.82 0.29
C TYR A 63 5.75 -3.74 0.19
N LEU A 64 5.09 -3.41 1.31
CA LEU A 64 3.98 -2.47 1.27
C LEU A 64 4.45 -1.06 0.91
N CYS A 65 5.57 -0.61 1.47
CA CYS A 65 6.06 0.72 1.18
C CYS A 65 6.42 0.87 -0.31
N VAL A 66 7.05 -0.13 -0.92
CA VAL A 66 7.32 -0.16 -2.36
C VAL A 66 6.02 -0.17 -3.17
N ALA A 67 5.00 -0.90 -2.70
CA ALA A 67 3.70 -0.91 -3.34
C ALA A 67 3.00 0.45 -3.31
N LEU A 68 3.16 1.21 -2.22
CA LEU A 68 2.60 2.56 -2.11
C LEU A 68 3.31 3.56 -3.01
N SER A 69 4.65 3.53 -3.11
CA SER A 69 5.36 4.43 -4.05
C SER A 69 4.89 4.23 -5.50
N LYS A 70 4.56 2.99 -5.89
CA LYS A 70 4.06 2.70 -7.25
C LYS A 70 2.61 3.11 -7.49
N ASN A 71 1.76 3.04 -6.47
CA ASN A 71 0.33 3.32 -6.61
C ASN A 71 -0.05 4.74 -6.17
N GLY A 72 0.80 5.42 -5.40
CA GLY A 72 0.56 6.74 -4.82
C GLY A 72 0.54 7.90 -5.81
N VAL A 73 0.83 7.65 -7.09
CA VAL A 73 0.69 8.60 -8.20
C VAL A 73 -0.17 8.03 -9.33
N SER A 74 -1.04 7.05 -9.02
CA SER A 74 -1.91 6.44 -10.01
C SER A 74 -2.91 7.44 -10.58
N SER A 75 -3.12 7.41 -11.90
CA SER A 75 -4.16 8.17 -12.58
C SER A 75 -5.58 7.63 -12.35
N VAL A 76 -5.72 6.43 -11.75
CA VAL A 76 -7.01 5.87 -11.36
C VAL A 76 -7.36 6.37 -9.95
N PRO A 77 -8.43 7.19 -9.79
CA PRO A 77 -8.76 7.82 -8.51
C PRO A 77 -8.89 6.83 -7.34
N GLU A 78 -9.58 5.71 -7.55
CA GLU A 78 -9.78 4.70 -6.51
C GLU A 78 -8.47 4.07 -6.02
N VAL A 79 -7.51 3.83 -6.92
CA VAL A 79 -6.19 3.29 -6.56
C VAL A 79 -5.39 4.30 -5.75
N PHE A 80 -5.46 5.57 -6.13
CA PHE A 80 -4.82 6.67 -5.43
C PHE A 80 -5.41 6.86 -4.02
N GLU A 81 -6.74 6.92 -3.89
CA GLU A 81 -7.45 7.05 -2.62
C GLU A 81 -7.14 5.92 -1.65
N LEU A 82 -7.15 4.67 -2.12
CA LEU A 82 -6.78 3.51 -1.31
C LEU A 82 -5.31 3.59 -0.86
N SER A 83 -4.42 4.05 -1.73
CA SER A 83 -3.00 4.22 -1.39
C SER A 83 -2.81 5.26 -0.28
N LEU A 84 -3.53 6.38 -0.34
CA LEU A 84 -3.54 7.38 0.71
C LEU A 84 -4.14 6.83 2.02
N ALA A 85 -5.26 6.10 1.95
CA ALA A 85 -5.87 5.48 3.12
C ALA A 85 -4.91 4.50 3.82
N ILE A 86 -4.19 3.69 3.06
CA ILE A 86 -3.15 2.78 3.58
C ILE A 86 -2.01 3.58 4.21
N PHE A 87 -1.54 4.64 3.54
CA PHE A 87 -0.49 5.51 4.08
C PHE A 87 -0.91 6.14 5.42
N LEU A 88 -2.15 6.63 5.53
CA LEU A 88 -2.71 7.15 6.79
C LEU A 88 -2.76 6.06 7.88
N ALA A 89 -3.17 4.83 7.54
CA ALA A 89 -3.14 3.72 8.49
C ALA A 89 -1.72 3.41 8.98
N LEU A 90 -0.71 3.52 8.12
CA LEU A 90 0.70 3.39 8.51
C LEU A 90 1.17 4.53 9.44
N LEU A 91 0.77 5.77 9.15
CA LEU A 91 1.06 6.92 10.03
C LEU A 91 0.42 6.76 11.41
N GLN A 92 -0.82 6.30 11.47
CA GLN A 92 -1.53 6.12 12.74
C GLN A 92 -0.93 4.99 13.57
N ASN A 93 -0.66 3.84 12.95
CA ASN A 93 -0.38 2.61 13.69
C ASN A 93 1.09 2.18 13.69
N PHE A 94 1.92 2.68 12.76
CA PHE A 94 3.29 2.20 12.53
C PHE A 94 4.36 3.29 12.46
N LYS A 95 4.02 4.58 12.65
CA LYS A 95 4.95 5.73 12.46
C LYS A 95 6.30 5.60 13.15
N VAL A 96 6.33 5.02 14.36
CA VAL A 96 7.56 4.86 15.14
C VAL A 96 8.59 4.00 14.40
N HIS A 97 8.10 3.03 13.61
CA HIS A 97 8.93 2.10 12.87
C HIS A 97 9.29 2.58 11.45
N LEU A 98 8.58 3.59 10.91
CA LEU A 98 8.58 3.94 9.48
C LEU A 98 9.09 5.35 9.16
N LYS A 99 9.82 6.01 10.07
CA LYS A 99 10.27 7.40 9.91
C LYS A 99 10.90 7.69 8.53
N LYS A 100 11.82 6.84 8.08
CA LYS A 100 12.51 7.01 6.78
C LYS A 100 11.55 6.86 5.59
N GLN A 101 10.65 5.88 5.64
CA GLN A 101 9.67 5.62 4.59
C GLN A 101 8.66 6.77 4.49
N ILE A 102 8.22 7.29 5.64
CA ILE A 102 7.31 8.44 5.69
C ILE A 102 7.96 9.66 5.02
N GLU A 103 9.23 9.96 5.32
CA GLU A 103 9.95 11.06 4.67
C GLU A 103 9.97 10.90 3.13
N VAL A 104 10.25 9.68 2.64
CA VAL A 104 10.25 9.37 1.21
C VAL A 104 8.86 9.58 0.61
N PHE A 105 7.78 9.09 1.24
CA PHE A 105 6.42 9.29 0.74
C PHE A 105 6.00 10.76 0.69
N PHE A 106 6.40 11.56 1.68
CA PHE A 106 6.12 13.00 1.62
C PHE A 106 6.80 13.66 0.43
N LYS A 107 8.03 13.27 0.10
CA LYS A 107 8.74 13.78 -1.09
C LYS A 107 8.15 13.25 -2.39
N GLU A 108 7.81 11.97 -2.47
CA GLU A 108 7.37 11.33 -3.71
C GLU A 108 5.90 11.56 -4.05
N ILE A 109 5.02 11.65 -3.06
CA ILE A 109 3.58 11.77 -3.28
C ILE A 109 3.18 13.25 -3.19
N PHE A 110 3.47 13.91 -2.08
CA PHE A 110 2.94 15.26 -1.85
C PHE A 110 3.65 16.34 -2.69
N MET A 111 4.97 16.29 -2.84
CA MET A 111 5.69 17.28 -3.69
C MET A 111 5.48 17.06 -5.20
N ASN A 112 4.97 15.90 -5.62
CA ASN A 112 4.60 15.66 -7.02
C ASN A 112 3.14 16.06 -7.33
N ILE A 113 2.32 16.29 -6.30
CA ILE A 113 0.92 16.70 -6.43
C ILE A 113 0.77 18.22 -6.25
N LEU A 114 1.55 18.81 -5.34
CA LEU A 114 1.66 20.26 -5.09
C LEU A 114 2.53 20.95 -6.15
#